data_AF-A0AAC9EW50-F1
#
_entry.id   AF-A0AAC9EW50-F1
#
_cell.length_a   1.000
_cell.length_b   1.000
_cell.length_c   1.000
_cell.angle_alpha   90.00
_cell.angle_beta   90.00
_cell.angle_gamma   90.00
#
_symmetry.space_group_name_H-M   'P 1'
#
loop_
_entity.id
_entity.type
_entity.pdbx_description
1 polymer ?
#
loop_
_entity_poly.entity_id
_entity_poly.type
_entity_poly.pdbx_seq_one_letter_code
_entity_poly.pdbx_strand_id
1 'polypeptide(L)'
;MATIIWKEAKGTAKSRYKARRAAKIEQAQQDASLARRIEQKLSGCVRASRATSLVALRDKKPEVTQQKPNRKWYSAPRNEMGVTCVGRQKMKLGSKPLI
;
A
#
# COMPACT_ATOMS: atom_id res chain seq x y z
N MET A 1 -24.52 -59.94 -34.93
CA MET A 1 -24.62 -58.57 -35.49
C MET A 1 -23.33 -57.84 -35.11
N ALA A 2 -22.61 -57.26 -36.06
CA ALA A 2 -21.33 -56.58 -35.79
C ALA A 2 -21.57 -55.07 -35.59
N THR A 3 -21.16 -54.53 -34.45
CA THR A 3 -21.30 -53.10 -34.13
C THR A 3 -20.02 -52.38 -34.55
N ILE A 4 -20.09 -51.55 -35.59
CA ILE A 4 -18.94 -50.76 -36.06
C ILE A 4 -18.86 -49.48 -35.21
N ILE A 5 -17.78 -49.34 -34.45
CA ILE A 5 -17.48 -48.12 -33.69
C ILE A 5 -16.58 -47.24 -34.55
N TRP A 6 -17.15 -46.21 -35.17
CA TRP A 6 -16.36 -45.19 -35.86
C TRP A 6 -15.79 -44.21 -34.83
N LYS A 7 -14.47 -43.98 -34.85
CA LYS A 7 -13.83 -42.90 -34.08
C LYS A 7 -13.58 -41.69 -34.96
N GLU A 8 -14.07 -40.54 -34.51
CA GLU A 8 -13.79 -39.25 -35.12
C GLU A 8 -12.28 -38.97 -35.18
N ALA A 9 -11.79 -38.61 -36.36
CA ALA A 9 -10.39 -38.26 -36.55
C ALA A 9 -10.07 -36.92 -35.89
N LYS A 10 -9.23 -36.92 -34.85
CA LYS A 10 -8.83 -35.72 -34.05
C LYS A 10 -7.88 -34.74 -34.80
N GLY A 11 -7.92 -34.75 -36.12
CA GLY A 11 -7.08 -33.94 -37.00
C GLY A 11 -5.59 -34.35 -37.03
N THR A 12 -4.87 -33.80 -38.00
CA THR A 12 -3.42 -34.03 -38.17
C THR A 12 -2.61 -33.37 -37.05
N ALA A 13 -1.37 -33.82 -36.81
CA ALA A 13 -0.48 -33.20 -35.83
C ALA A 13 -0.31 -31.68 -36.06
N LYS A 14 -0.27 -31.26 -37.34
CA LYS A 14 -0.18 -29.85 -37.75
C LYS A 14 -1.45 -29.05 -37.40
N SER A 15 -2.63 -29.64 -37.54
CA SER A 15 -3.90 -28.98 -37.15
C SER A 15 -3.96 -28.71 -35.64
N ARG A 16 -3.56 -29.70 -34.82
CA ARG A 16 -3.48 -29.57 -33.35
C ARG A 16 -2.44 -28.55 -32.90
N TYR A 17 -1.32 -28.44 -33.62
CA TYR A 17 -0.33 -27.38 -33.39
C TYR A 17 -0.90 -25.99 -33.69
N LYS A 18 -1.59 -25.81 -34.82
CA LYS A 18 -2.25 -24.55 -35.17
C LYS A 18 -3.30 -24.15 -34.13
N ALA A 19 -4.12 -25.08 -33.65
CA ALA A 19 -5.11 -24.83 -32.61
C ALA A 19 -4.47 -24.32 -31.30
N ARG A 20 -3.37 -24.96 -30.84
CA ARG A 20 -2.61 -24.50 -29.67
C ARG A 20 -2.00 -23.11 -29.88
N ARG A 21 -1.49 -22.82 -31.08
CA ARG A 21 -0.93 -21.50 -31.41
C ARG A 21 -2.03 -20.43 -31.48
N ALA A 22 -3.19 -20.73 -32.03
CA ALA A 22 -4.32 -19.82 -32.10
C ALA A 22 -4.78 -19.40 -30.70
N ALA A 23 -4.95 -20.36 -29.78
CA ALA A 23 -5.30 -20.07 -28.39
C ALA A 23 -4.27 -19.17 -27.68
N LYS A 24 -2.97 -19.41 -27.90
CA LYS A 24 -1.91 -18.55 -27.35
C LYS A 24 -1.92 -17.14 -27.94
N ILE A 25 -2.21 -17.01 -29.24
CA ILE A 25 -2.30 -15.72 -29.92
C ILE A 25 -3.50 -14.94 -29.40
N GLU A 26 -4.65 -15.60 -29.26
CA GLU A 26 -5.87 -14.99 -28.73
C GLU A 26 -5.65 -14.51 -27.30
N GLN A 27 -5.05 -15.33 -26.44
CA GLN A 27 -4.71 -14.93 -25.07
C GLN A 27 -3.77 -13.71 -25.06
N ALA A 28 -2.70 -13.73 -25.87
CA ALA A 28 -1.79 -12.60 -25.97
C ALA A 28 -2.47 -11.32 -26.50
N GLN A 29 -3.44 -11.45 -27.41
CA GLN A 29 -4.25 -10.33 -27.89
C GLN A 29 -5.16 -9.77 -26.80
N GLN A 30 -5.80 -10.64 -26.01
CA GLN A 30 -6.63 -10.24 -24.87
C GLN A 30 -5.79 -9.51 -23.82
N ASP A 31 -4.64 -10.04 -23.45
CA ASP A 31 -3.71 -9.44 -22.49
C ASP A 31 -3.21 -8.07 -22.98
N ALA A 32 -2.81 -7.97 -24.26
CA ALA A 32 -2.38 -6.71 -24.85
C ALA A 32 -3.51 -5.66 -24.89
N SER A 33 -4.75 -6.08 -25.17
CA SER A 33 -5.92 -5.20 -25.14
C SER A 33 -6.24 -4.69 -23.73
N LEU A 34 -6.10 -5.56 -22.71
CA LEU A 34 -6.30 -5.22 -21.32
C LEU A 34 -5.22 -4.24 -20.84
N ALA A 35 -3.96 -4.50 -21.17
CA ALA A 35 -2.83 -3.63 -20.84
C ALA A 35 -3.04 -2.22 -21.40
N ARG A 36 -3.41 -2.08 -22.68
CA ARG A 36 -3.72 -0.77 -23.28
C ARG A 36 -4.88 -0.05 -22.59
N ARG A 37 -5.94 -0.76 -22.20
CA ARG A 37 -7.07 -0.17 -21.46
C ARG A 37 -6.64 0.34 -20.09
N ILE A 38 -5.81 -0.43 -19.39
CA ILE A 38 -5.23 -0.02 -18.10
C ILE A 38 -4.38 1.22 -18.31
N GLU A 39 -3.44 1.20 -19.26
CA GLU A 39 -2.58 2.34 -19.58
C GLU A 39 -3.39 3.61 -19.94
N GLN A 40 -4.44 3.50 -20.76
CA GLN A 40 -5.32 4.62 -21.08
C GLN A 40 -6.08 5.15 -19.87
N LYS A 41 -6.54 4.28 -18.97
CA LYS A 41 -7.22 4.70 -17.73
C LYS A 41 -6.26 5.37 -16.74
N LEU A 42 -4.98 4.98 -16.78
CA LEU A 42 -3.93 5.56 -15.96
C LEU A 42 -3.29 6.81 -16.60
N SER A 43 -3.33 6.94 -17.93
CA SER A 43 -2.85 8.12 -18.66
C SER A 43 -3.77 9.31 -18.37
N GLY A 44 -3.34 10.16 -17.43
CA GLY A 44 -4.11 11.30 -16.94
C GLY A 44 -4.52 11.19 -15.47
N CYS A 45 -4.37 10.02 -14.84
CA CYS A 45 -4.68 9.83 -13.42
C CYS A 45 -3.48 9.26 -12.65
N VAL A 46 -2.42 10.08 -12.53
CA VAL A 46 -1.22 9.77 -11.72
C VAL A 46 -1.59 9.38 -10.28
N ARG A 47 -2.69 9.93 -9.75
CA ARG A 47 -3.21 9.59 -8.41
C ARG A 47 -3.74 8.16 -8.34
N ALA A 48 -4.46 7.67 -9.35
CA ALA A 48 -4.98 6.30 -9.35
C ALA A 48 -3.85 5.28 -9.47
N SER A 49 -2.88 5.50 -10.38
CA SER A 49 -1.69 4.64 -10.50
C SER A 49 -0.88 4.59 -9.20
N ARG A 50 -0.76 5.74 -8.52
CA ARG A 50 -0.06 5.83 -7.24
C ARG A 50 -0.85 5.16 -6.13
N ALA A 51 -2.18 5.28 -6.10
CA ALA A 51 -3.03 4.65 -5.08
C ALA A 51 -3.08 3.12 -5.19
N THR A 52 -2.99 2.56 -6.40
CA THR A 52 -2.91 1.11 -6.61
C THR A 52 -1.49 0.55 -6.45
N SER A 53 -0.46 1.42 -6.45
CA SER A 53 0.91 1.00 -6.22
C SER A 53 1.14 0.53 -4.78
N LEU A 54 1.97 -0.50 -4.60
CA LEU A 54 2.41 -1.03 -3.30
C LEU A 54 2.98 0.06 -2.35
N VAL A 55 3.43 1.19 -2.89
CA VAL A 55 3.95 2.32 -2.10
C VAL A 55 2.82 3.05 -1.36
N ALA A 56 1.61 3.13 -1.92
CA ALA A 56 0.46 3.74 -1.25
C ALA A 56 -0.24 2.79 -0.27
N LEU A 57 -0.09 1.47 -0.43
CA LEU A 57 -0.58 0.46 0.52
C LEU A 57 0.22 0.40 1.82
N ARG A 58 1.39 1.05 1.87
CA ARG A 58 2.17 1.15 3.11
C ARG A 58 1.50 2.17 4.01
N ASP A 59 0.79 1.66 5.03
CA ASP A 59 0.33 2.48 6.15
C ASP A 59 1.53 3.25 6.69
N LYS A 60 1.53 4.58 6.48
CA LYS A 60 2.45 5.45 7.20
C LYS A 60 2.11 5.29 8.67
N LYS A 61 2.95 4.57 9.42
CA LYS A 61 2.85 4.51 10.87
C LYS A 61 2.77 5.96 11.37
N PRO A 62 1.72 6.34 12.11
CA PRO A 62 1.72 7.65 12.73
C PRO A 62 2.94 7.72 13.65
N GLU A 63 3.65 8.84 13.59
CA GLU A 63 4.77 9.13 14.48
C GLU A 63 4.22 9.38 15.89
N VAL A 64 3.89 8.30 16.60
CA VAL A 64 3.36 8.34 17.97
C VAL A 64 4.52 8.39 18.96
N THR A 65 5.30 9.47 18.98
CA THR A 65 6.42 9.47 19.97
C THR A 65 6.70 10.77 20.69
N GLN A 66 6.24 11.96 20.26
CA GLN A 66 6.61 13.20 20.99
C GLN A 66 5.49 14.23 21.19
N GLN A 67 4.42 14.23 20.38
CA GLN A 67 3.38 15.28 20.51
C GLN A 67 2.51 15.18 21.78
N LYS A 68 2.23 13.97 22.27
CA LYS A 68 1.30 13.75 23.39
C LYS A 68 1.81 14.24 24.76
N PRO A 69 3.08 14.05 25.17
CA PRO A 69 3.54 14.58 26.44
C PRO A 69 3.54 16.11 26.44
N ASN A 70 4.20 16.77 25.47
CA ASN A 70 4.37 18.23 25.51
C ASN A 70 3.04 18.99 25.54
N ARG A 71 2.01 18.52 24.82
CA ARG A 71 0.66 19.13 24.87
C ARG A 71 0.03 19.07 26.25
N LYS A 72 0.33 18.05 27.06
CA LYS A 72 -0.19 17.93 28.43
C LYS A 72 0.64 18.74 29.42
N TRP A 73 1.98 18.62 29.36
CA TRP A 73 2.90 19.28 30.30
C TRP A 73 2.96 20.79 30.15
N TYR A 74 2.89 21.31 28.92
CA TYR A 74 3.01 22.74 28.60
C TYR A 74 1.70 23.32 28.05
N SER A 75 0.57 22.90 28.61
CA SER A 75 -0.73 23.48 28.24
C SER A 75 -0.94 24.85 28.90
N ALA A 76 -1.58 25.77 28.18
CA ALA A 76 -2.04 27.02 28.78
C ALA A 76 -3.08 26.70 29.88
N PRO A 77 -3.12 27.47 30.99
CA PRO A 77 -4.15 27.32 32.01
C PRO A 77 -5.54 27.38 31.36
N ARG A 78 -6.41 26.44 31.74
CA ARG A 78 -7.71 26.26 31.05
C ARG A 78 -8.73 27.38 31.36
N ASN A 79 -8.52 28.12 32.45
CA ASN A 79 -9.41 29.15 32.95
C ASN A 79 -8.72 30.51 32.88
N GLU A 80 -9.49 31.59 32.76
CA GLU A 80 -9.00 32.98 32.75
C GLU A 80 -8.27 33.40 34.04
N MET A 81 -8.36 32.57 35.08
CA MET A 81 -7.71 32.73 36.38
C MET A 81 -6.18 32.51 36.36
N GLY A 82 -5.61 32.02 35.26
CA GLY A 82 -4.16 31.82 35.14
C GLY A 82 -3.62 30.62 35.93
N VAL A 83 -2.32 30.64 36.26
CA VAL A 83 -1.64 29.55 36.98
C VAL A 83 -2.06 29.55 38.45
N THR A 84 -2.58 28.44 38.94
CA THR A 84 -3.17 28.34 40.29
C THR A 84 -2.19 27.92 41.39
N CYS A 85 -0.93 27.62 41.05
CA CYS A 85 0.09 27.16 41.99
C CYS A 85 1.44 27.84 41.75
N VAL A 86 2.34 27.75 42.74
CA VAL A 86 3.66 28.39 42.72
C VAL A 86 4.77 27.38 43.00
N GLY A 87 5.79 27.33 42.15
CA GLY A 87 6.86 26.31 42.23
C GLY A 87 7.79 26.45 43.45
N ARG A 88 7.96 27.67 43.99
CA ARG A 88 8.74 28.00 45.21
C ARG A 88 10.04 27.19 45.41
N GLN A 89 10.70 26.81 44.32
CA GLN A 89 11.90 25.98 44.38
C GLN A 89 13.02 26.77 45.04
N LYS A 90 13.66 26.18 46.06
CA LYS A 90 14.80 26.76 46.77
C LYS A 90 15.94 25.75 46.80
N MET A 91 17.16 26.23 46.61
CA MET A 91 18.36 25.41 46.76
C MET A 91 19.10 25.82 48.03
N LYS A 92 19.59 24.82 48.78
CA LYS A 92 20.54 25.04 49.87
C LYS A 92 21.93 24.74 49.35
N LEU A 93 22.88 25.62 49.63
CA LEU A 93 24.28 25.39 49.30
C LEU A 93 24.92 24.55 50.41
N GLY A 94 25.82 23.66 50.01
CA GLY A 94 26.65 22.87 50.91
C GLY A 94 28.11 23.02 50.52
N SER A 95 29.02 22.73 51.46
CA SER A 95 30.46 22.72 51.18
C SER A 95 30.81 21.55 50.27
N LYS A 96 31.29 21.84 49.06
CA LYS A 96 31.80 20.84 48.12
C LYS A 96 33.33 20.96 48.09
N PRO A 97 34.10 19.97 48.57
CA PRO A 97 35.54 20.00 48.47
C PRO A 97 35.97 19.91 46.99
N LEU A 98 37.00 20.68 46.65
CA LEU A 98 37.65 20.65 45.34
C LEU A 98 39.02 20.00 45.53
N ILE A 99 39.03 18.67 45.54
CA ILE A 99 40.26 17.86 45.40
C ILE A 99 40.28 17.32 43.98
#